data_AF-A0A7V6SRK2-F1
#
_entry.id   AF-A0A7V6SRK2-F1
#
_cell.length_a   1.000
_cell.length_b   1.000
_cell.length_c   1.000
_cell.angle_alpha   90.00
_cell.angle_beta   90.00
_cell.angle_gamma   90.00
#
_symmetry.space_group_name_H-M   'P 1'
#
loop_
_entity.id
_entity.type
_entity.pdbx_description
1 polymer ?
#
loop_
_entity_poly.entity_id
_entity_poly.type
_entity_poly.pdbx_seq_one_letter_code
_entity_poly.pdbx_strand_id
1 'polypeptide(L)'
;MRKKGRLIIFLLLAYALTYAVFRYVFDVSGIYPLYTPGWTSRHFLWVAALVSIGVALLGFFKTAIFSFAGFLLGNVLGELFGGLWSKPPQFLHYGWLICIVVFVLAALMGYSLDRRAKSQK
;
A
#
# COMPACT_ATOMS: atom_id res chain seq x y z
N MET A 1 -9.97 7.14 -22.93
CA MET A 1 -8.60 7.52 -22.54
C MET A 1 -8.52 8.50 -21.36
N ARG A 2 -9.32 9.59 -21.32
CA ARG A 2 -9.27 10.60 -20.23
C ARG A 2 -9.39 10.05 -18.79
N LYS A 3 -10.25 9.06 -18.54
CA LYS A 3 -10.42 8.46 -17.19
C LYS A 3 -9.19 7.69 -16.71
N LYS A 4 -8.46 7.02 -17.63
CA LYS A 4 -7.21 6.29 -17.34
C LYS A 4 -6.11 7.23 -16.85
N GLY A 5 -5.87 8.30 -17.62
CA GLY A 5 -4.85 9.28 -17.30
C GLY A 5 -5.08 9.97 -15.95
N ARG A 6 -6.34 10.34 -15.65
CA ARG A 6 -6.70 10.94 -14.35
C ARG A 6 -6.40 10.02 -13.17
N LEU A 7 -6.74 8.73 -13.28
CA LEU A 7 -6.47 7.78 -12.20
C LEU A 7 -4.96 7.58 -11.99
N ILE A 8 -4.19 7.47 -13.07
CA ILE A 8 -2.73 7.30 -12.97
C ILE A 8 -2.09 8.52 -12.31
N ILE A 9 -2.45 9.73 -12.73
CA ILE A 9 -1.97 10.98 -12.12
C ILE A 9 -2.36 11.02 -10.65
N PHE A 10 -3.60 10.67 -10.32
CA PHE A 10 -4.05 10.61 -8.94
C PHE A 10 -3.21 9.63 -8.10
N LEU A 11 -2.97 8.40 -8.59
CA LEU A 11 -2.16 7.42 -7.89
C LEU A 11 -0.71 7.88 -7.71
N LEU A 12 -0.12 8.51 -8.74
CA LEU A 12 1.24 9.06 -8.65
C LEU A 12 1.32 10.12 -7.53
N LEU A 13 0.39 11.07 -7.51
CA LEU A 13 0.33 12.09 -6.46
C LEU A 13 0.06 11.48 -5.09
N ALA A 14 -0.82 10.49 -5.01
CA ALA A 14 -1.15 9.81 -3.76
C ALA A 14 0.07 9.07 -3.20
N TYR A 15 0.79 8.29 -4.01
CA TYR A 15 2.01 7.61 -3.57
C TYR A 15 3.14 8.59 -3.22
N ALA A 16 3.28 9.70 -3.96
CA ALA A 16 4.25 10.74 -3.62
C ALA A 16 3.94 11.39 -2.26
N LEU A 17 2.66 11.70 -2.00
CA LEU A 17 2.21 12.21 -0.71
C LEU A 17 2.42 11.18 0.40
N THR A 18 2.06 9.92 0.17
CA THR A 18 2.29 8.83 1.14
C THR A 18 3.77 8.68 1.46
N TYR A 19 4.65 8.76 0.46
CA TYR A 19 6.10 8.73 0.67
C TYR A 19 6.55 9.91 1.54
N ALA A 20 6.11 11.12 1.24
CA ALA A 20 6.47 12.30 2.03
C ALA A 20 6.00 12.18 3.49
N VAL A 21 4.74 11.79 3.71
CA VAL A 21 4.19 11.60 5.06
C VAL A 21 4.95 10.50 5.80
N PHE A 22 5.15 9.35 5.16
CA PHE A 22 5.81 8.24 5.84
C PHE A 22 7.28 8.54 6.13
N ARG A 23 7.98 9.23 5.23
CA ARG A 23 9.42 9.53 5.38
C ARG A 23 9.69 10.65 6.38
N TYR A 24 8.86 11.68 6.43
CA TYR A 24 9.13 12.87 7.25
C TYR A 24 8.33 12.92 8.56
N VAL A 25 7.15 12.29 8.60
CA VAL A 25 6.32 12.25 9.80
C VAL A 25 6.53 10.95 10.56
N PHE A 26 6.40 9.80 9.87
CA PHE A 26 6.29 8.50 10.54
C PHE A 26 7.56 7.65 10.58
N ASP A 27 8.62 8.06 9.91
CA ASP A 27 9.86 7.30 9.88
C ASP A 27 10.54 7.28 11.26
N VAL A 28 11.42 6.31 11.50
CA VAL A 28 12.14 6.17 12.78
C VAL A 28 12.94 7.42 13.19
N SER A 29 13.30 8.28 12.23
CA SER A 29 13.94 9.58 12.47
C SER A 29 12.98 10.78 12.34
N GLY A 30 11.68 10.53 12.23
CA GLY A 30 10.63 11.53 12.02
C GLY A 30 10.00 12.05 13.33
N ILE A 31 8.91 12.80 13.18
CA ILE A 31 8.18 13.44 14.30
C ILE A 31 7.50 12.39 15.19
N TYR A 32 6.89 11.37 14.57
CA TYR A 32 6.16 10.30 15.23
C TYR A 32 6.72 8.95 14.76
N PRO A 33 7.79 8.45 15.40
CA PRO A 33 8.49 7.26 14.90
C PRO A 33 7.60 6.02 14.99
N LEU A 34 7.19 5.53 13.83
CA LEU A 34 6.45 4.29 13.63
C LEU A 34 7.29 3.34 12.78
N TYR A 35 7.36 2.08 13.18
CA TYR A 35 8.24 1.13 12.51
C TYR A 35 7.75 0.80 11.10
N THR A 36 6.47 0.46 10.98
CA THR A 36 5.90 -0.09 9.73
C THR A 36 5.86 0.93 8.61
N PRO A 37 5.32 2.15 8.79
CA PRO A 37 5.33 3.18 7.75
C PRO A 37 6.76 3.57 7.36
N GLY A 38 7.67 3.68 8.32
CA GLY A 38 9.09 3.95 8.05
C GLY A 38 9.71 2.87 7.15
N TRP A 39 9.58 1.60 7.53
CA TRP A 39 10.13 0.48 6.76
C TRP A 39 9.50 0.37 5.36
N THR A 40 8.16 0.41 5.27
CA THR A 40 7.47 0.22 3.99
C THR A 40 7.72 1.36 3.02
N SER A 41 7.90 2.60 3.51
CA SER A 41 8.24 3.74 2.65
C SER A 41 9.57 3.55 1.90
N ARG A 42 10.56 2.93 2.55
CA ARG A 42 11.90 2.72 1.99
C ARG A 42 11.97 1.48 1.10
N HIS A 43 11.25 0.42 1.45
CA HIS A 43 11.46 -0.89 0.86
C HIS A 43 10.31 -1.37 -0.04
N PHE A 44 9.06 -0.97 0.24
CA PHE A 44 7.89 -1.58 -0.40
C PHE A 44 6.98 -0.60 -1.14
N LEU A 45 6.99 0.69 -0.78
CA LEU A 45 6.11 1.71 -1.37
C LEU A 45 6.29 1.80 -2.89
N TRP A 46 7.53 1.79 -3.38
CA TRP A 46 7.80 1.84 -4.81
C TRP A 46 7.28 0.58 -5.53
N VAL A 47 7.36 -0.60 -4.92
CA VAL A 47 6.78 -1.85 -5.46
C VAL A 47 5.26 -1.74 -5.53
N ALA A 48 4.64 -1.30 -4.44
CA ALA A 48 3.19 -1.09 -4.37
C ALA A 48 2.73 -0.07 -5.43
N ALA A 49 3.48 1.00 -5.63
CA ALA A 49 3.22 2.01 -6.66
C ALA A 49 3.30 1.42 -8.07
N LEU A 50 4.36 0.67 -8.39
CA LEU A 50 4.52 0.03 -9.70
C LEU A 50 3.39 -0.96 -9.99
N VAL A 51 2.99 -1.76 -9.01
CA VAL A 51 1.86 -2.70 -9.17
C VAL A 51 0.56 -1.95 -9.42
N SER A 52 0.21 -0.97 -8.56
CA SER A 52 -1.04 -0.21 -8.67
C SER A 52 -1.14 0.58 -9.99
N ILE A 53 -0.05 1.23 -10.40
CA ILE A 53 0.00 1.99 -11.66
C ILE A 53 0.03 1.04 -12.86
N GLY A 54 0.79 -0.04 -12.79
CA GLY A 54 0.88 -1.06 -13.83
C GLY A 54 -0.48 -1.67 -14.16
N VAL A 55 -1.24 -2.09 -13.15
CA VAL A 55 -2.58 -2.63 -13.38
C VAL A 55 -3.56 -1.55 -13.87
N ALA A 56 -3.40 -0.29 -13.47
CA ALA A 56 -4.20 0.83 -14.00
C ALA A 56 -3.95 1.06 -15.51
N LEU A 57 -2.70 0.95 -15.98
CA LEU A 57 -2.33 1.04 -17.40
C LEU A 57 -3.05 -0.04 -18.23
N LEU A 58 -3.09 -1.27 -17.70
CA LEU A 58 -3.81 -2.41 -18.27
C LEU A 58 -5.35 -2.29 -18.19
N GLY A 59 -5.86 -1.22 -17.56
CA GLY A 59 -7.29 -0.94 -17.44
C GLY A 59 -8.00 -1.67 -16.29
N PHE A 60 -7.25 -2.24 -15.35
CA PHE A 60 -7.78 -2.85 -14.13
C PHE A 60 -7.86 -1.79 -13.02
N PHE A 61 -8.85 -0.89 -13.13
CA PHE A 61 -8.95 0.28 -12.25
C PHE A 61 -9.31 -0.06 -10.81
N LYS A 62 -10.18 -1.06 -10.58
CA LYS A 62 -10.54 -1.46 -9.22
C LYS A 62 -9.34 -2.09 -8.55
N THR A 63 -8.60 -2.94 -9.27
CA THR A 63 -7.33 -3.51 -8.80
C THR A 63 -6.38 -2.42 -8.34
N ALA A 64 -6.17 -1.39 -9.15
CA ALA A 64 -5.28 -0.26 -8.82
C ALA A 64 -5.69 0.51 -7.55
N ILE A 65 -7.00 0.75 -7.38
CA ILE A 65 -7.53 1.48 -6.21
C ILE A 65 -7.42 0.60 -4.96
N PHE A 66 -7.81 -0.67 -5.05
CA PHE A 66 -7.77 -1.58 -3.93
C PHE A 66 -6.34 -1.91 -3.50
N SER A 67 -5.37 -2.04 -4.41
CA SER A 67 -3.97 -2.23 -4.05
C SER A 67 -3.41 -1.01 -3.30
N PHE A 68 -3.73 0.21 -3.73
CA PHE A 68 -3.34 1.42 -2.99
C PHE A 68 -4.01 1.48 -1.60
N ALA A 69 -5.32 1.24 -1.52
CA ALA A 69 -6.04 1.20 -0.24
C ALA A 69 -5.49 0.11 0.70
N GLY A 70 -5.17 -1.07 0.15
CA GLY A 70 -4.54 -2.17 0.87
C GLY A 70 -3.14 -1.83 1.37
N PHE A 71 -2.37 -1.05 0.64
CA PHE A 71 -1.08 -0.55 1.12
C PHE A 71 -1.26 0.35 2.36
N LEU A 72 -2.20 1.30 2.32
CA LEU A 72 -2.46 2.19 3.46
C LEU A 72 -2.97 1.41 4.67
N LEU A 73 -3.98 0.56 4.47
CA LEU A 73 -4.55 -0.26 5.53
C LEU A 73 -3.52 -1.23 6.09
N GLY A 74 -2.69 -1.82 5.23
CA GLY A 74 -1.61 -2.72 5.62
C GLY A 74 -0.58 -2.06 6.54
N ASN A 75 -0.29 -0.78 6.35
CA ASN A 75 0.58 -0.03 7.27
C ASN A 75 -0.07 0.20 8.63
N VAL A 76 -1.36 0.56 8.66
CA VAL A 76 -2.10 0.73 9.91
C VAL A 76 -2.16 -0.59 10.69
N LEU A 77 -2.57 -1.68 10.03
CA LEU A 77 -2.65 -3.00 10.65
C LEU A 77 -1.25 -3.53 11.03
N GLY A 78 -0.25 -3.28 10.20
CA GLY A 78 1.12 -3.67 10.46
C GLY A 78 1.69 -2.97 11.70
N GLU A 79 1.36 -1.70 11.92
CA GLU A 79 1.79 -1.01 13.14
C GLU A 79 1.02 -1.49 14.38
N LEU A 80 -0.29 -1.68 14.27
CA LEU A 80 -1.11 -2.14 15.40
C LEU A 80 -0.79 -3.57 15.84
N PHE A 81 -0.50 -4.46 14.88
CA PHE A 81 -0.38 -5.89 15.14
C PHE A 81 1.04 -6.44 14.95
N GLY A 82 1.94 -5.70 14.32
CA GLY A 82 3.31 -6.14 14.04
C GLY A 82 4.15 -6.35 15.30
N GLY A 83 3.79 -5.66 16.38
CA GLY A 83 4.44 -5.77 17.68
C GLY A 83 3.88 -6.86 18.61
N LEU A 84 2.78 -7.55 18.27
CA LEU A 84 2.07 -8.47 19.19
C LEU A 84 2.93 -9.60 19.77
N TRP A 85 3.96 -10.01 19.04
CA TRP A 85 4.83 -11.14 19.40
C TRP A 85 6.21 -10.69 19.90
N SER A 86 6.38 -9.38 20.09
CA SER A 86 7.65 -8.79 20.53
C SER A 86 7.83 -8.99 22.03
N LYS A 87 8.83 -9.78 22.43
CA LYS A 87 9.35 -9.72 23.82
C LYS A 87 10.42 -8.62 23.91
N PRO A 88 10.52 -7.90 25.03
CA PRO A 88 11.64 -6.97 25.25
C PRO A 88 12.98 -7.72 25.04
N PRO A 89 13.97 -7.14 24.33
CA PRO A 89 14.03 -5.77 23.80
C PRO A 89 13.70 -5.77 22.29
N GLN A 90 12.42 -5.79 21.94
CA GLN A 90 11.83 -5.46 20.61
C GLN A 90 12.64 -5.78 19.33
N PHE A 91 13.12 -7.01 19.16
CA PHE A 91 13.83 -7.38 17.92
C PHE A 91 12.92 -7.76 16.74
N LEU A 92 11.63 -8.03 16.98
CA LEU A 92 10.74 -8.67 16.01
C LEU A 92 9.43 -7.91 15.82
N HIS A 93 9.47 -6.87 14.99
CA HIS A 93 8.28 -6.16 14.52
C HIS A 93 7.91 -6.60 13.10
N TYR A 94 6.91 -7.48 12.97
CA TYR A 94 6.50 -8.07 11.69
C TYR A 94 5.48 -7.25 10.91
N GLY A 95 5.29 -5.97 11.27
CA GLY A 95 4.31 -5.09 10.63
C GLY A 95 4.48 -4.96 9.11
N TRP A 96 5.73 -5.03 8.62
CA TRP A 96 6.02 -5.04 7.19
C TRP A 96 5.39 -6.24 6.46
N LEU A 97 5.40 -7.42 7.08
CA LEU A 97 4.83 -8.65 6.50
C LEU A 97 3.31 -8.55 6.46
N ILE A 98 2.70 -8.06 7.53
CA ILE A 98 1.26 -7.78 7.60
C ILE A 98 0.86 -6.81 6.48
N CYS A 99 1.64 -5.75 6.27
CA CYS A 99 1.39 -4.80 5.19
C CYS A 99 1.42 -5.46 3.80
N ILE A 100 2.42 -6.30 3.51
CA ILE A 100 2.53 -7.01 2.23
C ILE A 100 1.34 -7.94 2.02
N VAL A 101 0.95 -8.70 3.05
CA VAL A 101 -0.19 -9.63 2.98
C VAL A 101 -1.49 -8.88 2.70
N VAL A 102 -1.77 -7.80 3.45
CA VAL A 102 -2.98 -6.98 3.26
C VAL A 102 -3.00 -6.34 1.87
N PHE A 103 -1.85 -5.85 1.39
CA PHE A 103 -1.71 -5.33 0.03
C PHE A 103 -2.06 -6.38 -1.03
N VAL A 104 -1.51 -7.59 -0.92
CA VAL A 104 -1.77 -8.68 -1.87
C VAL A 104 -3.25 -9.08 -1.85
N LEU A 105 -3.84 -9.26 -0.66
CA LEU A 105 -5.26 -9.62 -0.53
C LEU A 105 -6.17 -8.55 -1.14
N ALA A 106 -5.87 -7.27 -0.89
CA ALA A 106 -6.63 -6.17 -1.48
C ALA A 106 -6.49 -6.13 -3.01
N ALA A 107 -5.28 -6.31 -3.54
CA ALA A 107 -5.05 -6.40 -4.98
C ALA A 107 -5.84 -7.56 -5.62
N LEU A 108 -5.84 -8.74 -5.00
CA LEU A 108 -6.62 -9.90 -5.47
C LEU A 108 -8.13 -9.65 -5.42
N MET A 109 -8.62 -8.97 -4.38
CA MET A 109 -10.02 -8.55 -4.28
C MET A 109 -10.38 -7.59 -5.42
N GLY A 110 -9.58 -6.55 -5.65
CA GLY A 110 -9.79 -5.61 -6.74
C GLY A 110 -9.76 -6.29 -8.12
N TYR A 111 -8.85 -7.25 -8.32
CA TYR A 111 -8.77 -8.05 -9.54
C TYR A 111 -10.03 -8.88 -9.76
N SER A 112 -10.54 -9.52 -8.71
CA SER A 112 -11.79 -10.28 -8.77
C SER A 112 -12.98 -9.40 -9.17
N LEU A 113 -13.03 -8.16 -8.67
CA LEU A 113 -14.07 -7.19 -9.01
C LEU A 113 -13.95 -6.64 -10.44
N ASP A 114 -12.72 -6.50 -10.96
CA ASP A 114 -12.48 -6.11 -12.35
C ASP A 114 -12.86 -7.25 -13.32
N ARG A 115 -12.55 -8.51 -12.95
CA ARG A 115 -12.94 -9.71 -13.72
C ARG A 115 -14.46 -9.84 -13.82
N ARG A 116 -15.17 -9.72 -12.70
CA ARG A 116 -16.64 -9.75 -12.68
C ARG A 116 -17.25 -8.65 -13.56
N ALA A 117 -16.72 -7.43 -13.50
CA ALA A 117 -17.20 -6.32 -14.30
C ALA A 117 -16.94 -6.48 -15.82
N LYS A 118 -15.86 -7.18 -16.20
CA LYS A 118 -15.59 -7.52 -17.61
C LYS A 118 -16.47 -8.65 -18.12
N SER A 119 -16.84 -9.61 -17.26
CA SER A 119 -17.70 -10.74 -17.62
C SER A 119 -19.18 -10.37 -17.80
N GLN A 120 -19.61 -9.24 -17.24
CA GLN A 120 -20.99 -8.72 -17.35
C GLN A 120 -21.17 -7.71 -18.48
N LYS A 121 -20.14 -7.49 -19.30
CA LYS A 121 -20.17 -6.64 -20.49
C LYS A 121 -20.11 -7.51 -21.74
#